data_AF-E0NYZ7-F1
#
_entry.id   AF-E0NYZ7-F1
#
_cell.length_a   1.000
_cell.length_b   1.000
_cell.length_c   1.000
_cell.angle_alpha   90.00
_cell.angle_beta   90.00
_cell.angle_gamma   90.00
#
_symmetry.space_group_name_H-M   'P 1'
#
loop_
_entity.id
_entity.type
_entity.pdbx_description
1 polymer ?
#
loop_
_entity_poly.entity_id
_entity_poly.type
_entity_poly.pdbx_seq_one_letter_code
_entity_poly.pdbx_strand_id
1 'polypeptide(L)'
;MPKTDITGVNIIQTGRQEQIQNLNALPRWDRSLVDYRKYHQFVGQSGIRYEMTMQATRGCPYRCFYCDVQHLTPMHRRRSVQNVFDEVKYLHDIGVRKSEFIDDAFNVNVKEFKAFFRKVIDSKMDMSFYFQSGLRGDLLDEEAIDLMVEGGTKSMNLSLESASPRLQKLMGKYLRIERLRENLDYIVRTYPQIIIGLNAMHGFPTETEEEAQATVDFVMQVKWLHFAQLHNVRIFPNSRLEQVALENGVTKQEIEESLTLPYHIIPPTIKLDHDFSRRLRLTFVHKYILNPERLRYVLKEQLAVMNEEELIYKYRTIFPTHVETLDDILRLARLKRESIDVSKMPKAEVPHIHYPKRTEKTAKGACRILFVDASYFFSADRMNEIQAVEPPLGCMAILSYLNQQYGDRIYGEIVKTGVDVDTMGELREYVQEFQPDLLMLRTLTYYKDFFVAVITELKKLFPHVPIVAGGPHPTIDPEDCLCRGGGVDVCVIGEGEMVCGELVEYMLQNGQFPNTETLKGMKGIAFLDCDGNGRAKTGEGKSSSYSRYPLWTSSDFDVEKAKLTEESV
;
A
#
# COMPACT_ATOMS: atom_id res chain seq x y z
N MET A 1 -12.93 -22.09 17.10
CA MET A 1 -13.16 -21.84 18.54
C MET A 1 -14.11 -20.65 18.65
N PRO A 2 -15.13 -20.68 19.52
CA PRO A 2 -16.08 -19.58 19.65
C PRO A 2 -15.35 -18.34 20.21
N LYS A 3 -15.59 -17.19 19.57
CA LYS A 3 -14.95 -15.90 19.88
C LYS A 3 -15.37 -15.39 21.26
N THR A 4 -14.42 -14.78 21.96
CA THR A 4 -14.59 -14.09 23.24
C THR A 4 -15.36 -12.78 23.07
N ASP A 5 -16.66 -12.86 23.36
CA ASP A 5 -17.48 -11.95 24.18
C ASP A 5 -17.21 -10.43 24.12
N ILE A 6 -17.79 -9.78 23.10
CA ILE A 6 -18.44 -8.47 23.28
C ILE A 6 -19.91 -8.83 23.56
N THR A 7 -20.30 -8.75 24.83
CA THR A 7 -21.58 -9.28 25.35
C THR A 7 -22.80 -8.73 24.58
N GLY A 8 -23.29 -9.50 23.60
CA GLY A 8 -24.60 -9.30 22.96
C GLY A 8 -24.62 -8.96 21.46
N VAL A 9 -23.49 -8.97 20.73
CA VAL A 9 -23.47 -8.68 19.28
C VAL A 9 -23.10 -9.95 18.49
N ASN A 10 -24.05 -10.49 17.73
CA ASN A 10 -23.81 -11.64 16.86
C ASN A 10 -23.36 -11.14 15.47
N ILE A 11 -22.11 -11.42 15.09
CA ILE A 11 -21.56 -11.08 13.77
C ILE A 11 -21.70 -12.29 12.85
N ILE A 12 -22.39 -12.11 11.73
CA ILE A 12 -22.48 -13.13 10.68
C ILE A 12 -21.42 -12.84 9.63
N GLN A 13 -20.65 -13.88 9.28
CA GLN A 13 -19.78 -13.88 8.12
C GLN A 13 -20.25 -14.95 7.14
N THR A 14 -20.56 -14.57 5.90
CA THR A 14 -21.18 -15.48 4.93
C THR A 14 -20.17 -16.25 4.07
N GLY A 15 -18.94 -16.37 4.58
CA GLY A 15 -17.82 -16.97 3.85
C GLY A 15 -17.27 -16.06 2.76
N ARG A 16 -16.35 -16.58 1.95
CA ARG A 16 -15.72 -15.82 0.86
C ARG A 16 -16.54 -15.92 -0.42
N GLN A 17 -16.65 -14.79 -1.11
CA GLN A 17 -17.09 -14.79 -2.50
C GLN A 17 -16.01 -15.45 -3.38
N GLU A 18 -16.43 -16.12 -4.46
CA GLU A 18 -15.47 -16.68 -5.41
C GLU A 18 -14.65 -15.56 -6.05
N GLN A 19 -13.33 -15.76 -6.18
CA GLN A 19 -12.48 -14.75 -6.80
C GLN A 19 -12.66 -14.72 -8.31
N ILE A 20 -12.61 -13.53 -8.91
CA ILE A 20 -12.83 -13.32 -10.35
C ILE A 20 -11.71 -13.98 -11.15
N GLN A 21 -11.95 -15.13 -11.77
CA GLN A 21 -10.90 -15.92 -12.41
C GLN A 21 -10.28 -15.24 -13.64
N ASN A 22 -11.12 -14.69 -14.52
CA ASN A 22 -10.68 -14.03 -15.74
C ASN A 22 -10.64 -12.50 -15.56
N LEU A 23 -9.46 -11.97 -15.23
CA LEU A 23 -9.27 -10.53 -15.08
C LEU A 23 -9.45 -9.75 -16.39
N ASN A 24 -9.38 -10.39 -17.57
CA ASN A 24 -9.62 -9.71 -18.85
C ASN A 24 -11.11 -9.39 -19.08
N ALA A 25 -12.02 -10.04 -18.34
CA ALA A 25 -13.46 -9.78 -18.44
C ALA A 25 -13.87 -8.50 -17.70
N LEU A 26 -13.02 -8.01 -16.79
CA LEU A 26 -13.27 -6.77 -16.07
C LEU A 26 -13.11 -5.55 -16.99
N PRO A 27 -13.92 -4.51 -16.81
CA PRO A 27 -13.73 -3.28 -17.54
C PRO A 27 -12.38 -2.64 -17.16
N ARG A 28 -11.81 -1.88 -18.09
CA ARG A 28 -10.71 -0.98 -17.74
C ARG A 28 -11.21 0.00 -16.70
N TRP A 29 -10.33 0.40 -15.79
CA TRP A 29 -10.65 1.47 -14.86
C TRP A 29 -10.97 2.74 -15.64
N ASP A 30 -12.14 3.30 -15.39
CA ASP A 30 -12.50 4.60 -15.91
C ASP A 30 -11.67 5.66 -15.18
N ARG A 31 -10.65 6.14 -15.89
CA ARG A 31 -9.71 7.17 -15.40
C ARG A 31 -10.36 8.54 -15.30
N SER A 32 -11.60 8.73 -15.76
CA SER A 32 -12.37 9.97 -15.62
C SER A 32 -13.11 10.10 -14.28
N LEU A 33 -13.15 9.01 -13.48
CA LEU A 33 -13.82 8.98 -12.18
C LEU A 33 -13.11 9.80 -11.10
N VAL A 34 -11.87 10.22 -11.34
CA VAL A 34 -11.08 11.05 -10.42
C VAL A 34 -10.35 12.14 -11.18
N ASP A 35 -10.10 13.27 -10.52
CA ASP A 35 -9.34 14.36 -11.11
C ASP A 35 -7.84 14.19 -10.89
N TYR A 36 -7.17 13.46 -11.79
CA TYR A 36 -5.72 13.23 -11.77
C TYR A 36 -4.87 14.50 -11.62
N ARG A 37 -5.38 15.69 -11.97
CA ARG A 37 -4.66 16.95 -11.76
C ARG A 37 -4.42 17.24 -10.28
N LYS A 38 -5.33 16.82 -9.39
CA LYS A 38 -5.14 16.92 -7.93
C LYS A 38 -4.09 15.92 -7.44
N TYR A 39 -4.16 14.67 -7.91
CA TYR A 39 -3.25 13.60 -7.51
C TYR A 39 -1.80 13.88 -7.98
N HIS A 40 -1.60 14.41 -9.18
CA HIS A 40 -0.27 14.76 -9.71
C HIS A 40 0.38 16.00 -9.05
N GLN A 41 -0.30 16.65 -8.10
CA GLN A 41 0.33 17.63 -7.20
C GLN A 41 1.27 16.96 -6.20
N PHE A 42 1.08 15.66 -5.97
CA PHE A 42 1.87 14.83 -5.08
C PHE A 42 2.75 13.86 -5.86
N VAL A 43 3.73 13.29 -5.17
CA VAL A 43 4.45 12.10 -5.61
C VAL A 43 3.60 10.85 -5.32
N GLY A 44 3.64 9.88 -6.23
CA GLY A 44 3.05 8.57 -5.99
C GLY A 44 3.89 7.69 -5.07
N GLN A 45 3.49 6.44 -4.86
CA GLN A 45 4.23 5.52 -3.98
C GLN A 45 5.64 5.25 -4.48
N SER A 46 5.86 5.35 -5.79
CA SER A 46 7.18 5.29 -6.38
C SER A 46 8.06 6.49 -6.17
N GLY A 47 7.56 7.55 -5.53
CA GLY A 47 8.29 8.78 -5.33
C GLY A 47 8.46 9.58 -6.60
N ILE A 48 7.57 9.34 -7.57
CA ILE A 48 7.60 9.93 -8.90
C ILE A 48 6.32 10.70 -9.13
N ARG A 49 6.43 11.85 -9.80
CA ARG A 49 5.27 12.66 -10.20
C ARG A 49 4.80 12.32 -11.60
N TYR A 50 3.52 12.60 -11.84
CA TYR A 50 2.85 12.40 -13.13
C TYR A 50 2.87 10.95 -13.62
N GLU A 51 2.92 9.99 -12.69
CA GLU A 51 2.73 8.59 -13.01
C GLU A 51 1.25 8.20 -12.93
N MET A 52 0.84 7.24 -13.75
CA MET A 52 -0.45 6.58 -13.57
C MET A 52 -0.22 5.11 -13.24
N THR A 53 -0.82 4.66 -12.14
CA THR A 53 -0.68 3.29 -11.64
C THR A 53 -1.45 2.30 -12.50
N MET A 54 -0.90 1.09 -12.62
CA MET A 54 -1.48 -0.05 -13.32
C MET A 54 -1.48 -1.28 -12.41
N GLN A 55 -2.40 -2.21 -12.67
CA GLN A 55 -2.41 -3.52 -12.03
C GLN A 55 -2.56 -4.61 -13.09
N ALA A 56 -1.55 -5.47 -13.23
CA ALA A 56 -1.56 -6.56 -14.21
C ALA A 56 -2.05 -7.88 -13.61
N THR A 57 -1.88 -8.05 -12.31
CA THR A 57 -2.19 -9.27 -11.54
C THR A 57 -2.90 -8.91 -10.26
N ARG A 58 -3.67 -9.86 -9.73
CA ARG A 58 -4.28 -9.77 -8.40
C ARG A 58 -3.86 -10.96 -7.57
N GLY A 59 -3.50 -10.71 -6.32
CA GLY A 59 -3.13 -11.74 -5.36
C GLY A 59 -1.71 -12.24 -5.50
N CYS A 60 -1.34 -13.15 -4.60
CA CYS A 60 -0.01 -13.72 -4.50
C CYS A 60 -0.13 -15.22 -4.19
N PRO A 61 0.64 -16.11 -4.87
CA PRO A 61 0.54 -17.56 -4.62
C PRO A 61 1.25 -17.97 -3.33
N TYR A 62 2.05 -17.07 -2.75
CA TYR A 62 2.79 -17.34 -1.53
C TYR A 62 1.91 -17.15 -0.29
N ARG A 63 2.25 -17.87 0.78
CA ARG A 63 1.48 -17.92 2.01
C ARG A 63 2.28 -17.36 3.18
N CYS A 64 2.91 -16.21 2.93
CA CYS A 64 3.68 -15.44 3.92
C CYS A 64 2.81 -15.06 5.13
N PHE A 65 3.02 -15.68 6.28
CA PHE A 65 2.13 -15.60 7.47
C PHE A 65 1.85 -14.19 8.02
N TYR A 66 2.66 -13.20 7.62
CA TYR A 66 2.64 -11.80 8.03
C TYR A 66 1.86 -10.91 7.04
N CYS A 67 1.56 -11.43 5.86
CA CYS A 67 1.00 -10.67 4.75
C CYS A 67 -0.53 -10.83 4.70
N ASP A 68 -1.21 -9.69 4.54
CA ASP A 68 -2.66 -9.54 4.42
C ASP A 68 -3.23 -10.02 3.08
N VAL A 69 -2.42 -10.11 2.03
CA VAL A 69 -2.82 -10.59 0.70
C VAL A 69 -3.47 -11.98 0.77
N GLN A 70 -3.14 -12.82 1.76
CA GLN A 70 -3.80 -14.12 1.96
C GLN A 70 -5.28 -14.00 2.36
N HIS A 71 -5.62 -12.92 3.06
CA HIS A 71 -6.98 -12.59 3.48
C HIS A 71 -7.73 -11.93 2.35
N LEU A 72 -7.07 -11.03 1.62
CA LEU A 72 -7.64 -10.24 0.53
C LEU A 72 -7.81 -11.04 -0.76
N THR A 73 -6.71 -11.53 -1.30
CA THR A 73 -6.65 -12.15 -2.63
C THR A 73 -5.70 -13.36 -2.67
N PRO A 74 -6.13 -14.52 -2.13
CA PRO A 74 -5.26 -15.70 -2.01
C PRO A 74 -4.87 -16.34 -3.35
N MET A 75 -5.61 -16.11 -4.43
CA MET A 75 -5.30 -16.65 -5.76
C MET A 75 -4.59 -15.60 -6.62
N HIS A 76 -3.39 -15.95 -7.09
CA HIS A 76 -2.69 -15.19 -8.11
C HIS A 76 -3.36 -15.39 -9.46
N ARG A 77 -3.81 -14.30 -10.06
CA ARG A 77 -4.44 -14.26 -11.39
C ARG A 77 -3.83 -13.12 -12.18
N ARG A 78 -3.77 -13.28 -13.50
CA ARG A 78 -3.07 -12.35 -14.38
C ARG A 78 -3.94 -11.98 -15.59
N ARG A 79 -3.93 -10.70 -15.93
CA ARG A 79 -4.43 -10.19 -17.22
C ARG A 79 -3.50 -10.67 -18.33
N SER A 80 -4.05 -10.93 -19.51
CA SER A 80 -3.22 -11.32 -20.66
C SER A 80 -2.20 -10.24 -20.99
N VAL A 81 -1.05 -10.64 -21.53
CA VAL A 81 0.01 -9.69 -21.96
C VAL A 81 -0.54 -8.61 -22.88
N GLN A 82 -1.43 -8.98 -23.81
CA GLN A 82 -2.06 -8.03 -24.72
C GLN A 82 -2.93 -7.02 -23.96
N ASN A 83 -3.75 -7.47 -23.02
CA ASN A 83 -4.64 -6.60 -22.26
C ASN A 83 -3.87 -5.60 -21.38
N VAL A 84 -2.75 -6.00 -20.76
CA VAL A 84 -1.86 -5.08 -20.02
C VAL A 84 -1.21 -4.09 -20.96
N PHE A 85 -0.69 -4.56 -22.10
CA PHE A 85 -0.05 -3.70 -23.09
C PHE A 85 -1.03 -2.69 -23.73
N ASP A 86 -2.29 -3.07 -23.94
CA ASP A 86 -3.30 -2.14 -24.46
C ASP A 86 -3.59 -0.98 -23.50
N GLU A 87 -3.43 -1.21 -22.19
CA GLU A 87 -3.49 -0.13 -21.19
C GLU A 87 -2.24 0.74 -21.22
N VAL A 88 -1.04 0.15 -21.37
CA VAL A 88 0.19 0.92 -21.61
C VAL A 88 0.02 1.84 -22.82
N LYS A 89 -0.49 1.31 -23.93
CA LYS A 89 -0.78 2.09 -25.13
C LYS A 89 -1.78 3.22 -24.86
N TYR A 90 -2.88 2.92 -24.18
CA TYR A 90 -3.87 3.94 -23.81
C TYR A 90 -3.26 5.07 -22.98
N LEU A 91 -2.48 4.74 -21.95
CA LEU A 91 -1.80 5.73 -21.10
C LEU A 91 -0.80 6.56 -21.93
N HIS A 92 -0.01 5.91 -22.79
CA HIS A 92 0.92 6.58 -23.69
C HIS A 92 0.19 7.57 -24.63
N ASP A 93 -0.93 7.15 -25.22
CA ASP A 93 -1.72 7.94 -26.18
C ASP A 93 -2.34 9.19 -25.53
N ILE A 94 -2.64 9.16 -24.23
CA ILE A 94 -3.09 10.34 -23.48
C ILE A 94 -1.94 11.19 -22.92
N GLY A 95 -0.69 10.87 -23.23
CA GLY A 95 0.50 11.65 -22.87
C GLY A 95 1.22 11.21 -21.58
N VAL A 96 0.81 10.11 -20.96
CA VAL A 96 1.52 9.55 -19.81
C VAL A 96 2.81 8.87 -20.28
N ARG A 97 3.88 8.99 -19.52
CA ARG A 97 5.19 8.36 -19.81
C ARG A 97 5.73 7.52 -18.65
N LYS A 98 5.10 7.59 -17.48
CA LYS A 98 5.54 6.93 -16.26
C LYS A 98 4.39 6.10 -15.69
N SER A 99 4.67 4.84 -15.37
CA SER A 99 3.66 3.93 -14.82
C SER A 99 4.24 3.06 -13.72
N GLU A 100 3.59 3.05 -12.57
CA GLU A 100 3.86 2.11 -11.49
C GLU A 100 2.97 0.89 -11.60
N PHE A 101 3.55 -0.31 -11.44
CA PHE A 101 2.79 -1.53 -11.21
C PHE A 101 2.63 -1.75 -9.71
N ILE A 102 1.38 -1.73 -9.25
CA ILE A 102 1.01 -1.88 -7.83
C ILE A 102 0.69 -3.34 -7.45
N ASP A 103 1.08 -4.27 -8.31
CA ASP A 103 0.87 -5.70 -8.14
C ASP A 103 1.60 -6.24 -6.89
N ASP A 104 0.94 -7.13 -6.13
CA ASP A 104 1.57 -7.84 -5.01
C ASP A 104 2.73 -8.74 -5.47
N ALA A 105 2.61 -9.31 -6.68
CA ALA A 105 3.58 -10.24 -7.24
C ALA A 105 3.51 -10.31 -8.78
N PHE A 106 3.94 -9.24 -9.47
CA PHE A 106 3.87 -9.16 -10.93
C PHE A 106 4.67 -10.26 -11.66
N ASN A 107 5.85 -10.63 -11.14
CA ASN A 107 6.81 -11.51 -11.81
C ASN A 107 6.68 -13.02 -11.47
N VAL A 108 5.56 -13.44 -10.89
CA VAL A 108 5.30 -14.87 -10.59
C VAL A 108 5.33 -15.74 -11.85
N ASN A 109 4.61 -15.30 -12.89
CA ASN A 109 4.66 -15.97 -14.19
C ASN A 109 5.77 -15.35 -15.04
N VAL A 110 6.99 -15.86 -14.86
CA VAL A 110 8.21 -15.35 -15.55
C VAL A 110 8.06 -15.35 -17.06
N LYS A 111 7.37 -16.35 -17.65
CA LYS A 111 7.15 -16.42 -19.10
C LYS A 111 6.34 -15.21 -19.60
N GLU A 112 5.23 -14.90 -18.94
CA GLU A 112 4.39 -13.76 -19.33
C GLU A 112 4.98 -12.41 -18.92
N PHE A 113 5.77 -12.37 -17.85
CA PHE A 113 6.58 -11.21 -17.47
C PHE A 113 7.55 -10.84 -18.60
N LYS A 114 8.35 -11.81 -19.07
CA LYS A 114 9.27 -11.61 -20.20
C LYS A 114 8.54 -11.24 -21.49
N ALA A 115 7.42 -11.91 -21.79
CA ALA A 115 6.63 -11.63 -22.98
C ALA A 115 6.05 -10.20 -22.97
N PHE A 116 5.66 -9.67 -21.81
CA PHE A 116 5.23 -8.28 -21.67
C PHE A 116 6.35 -7.31 -22.06
N PHE A 117 7.55 -7.46 -21.50
CA PHE A 117 8.66 -6.56 -21.80
C PHE A 117 9.14 -6.65 -23.25
N ARG A 118 9.18 -7.86 -23.86
CA ARG A 118 9.46 -7.98 -25.30
C ARG A 118 8.47 -7.16 -26.13
N LYS A 119 7.18 -7.22 -25.78
CA LYS A 119 6.13 -6.46 -26.47
C LYS A 119 6.29 -4.94 -26.30
N VAL A 120 6.74 -4.49 -25.14
CA VAL A 120 7.06 -3.07 -24.88
C VAL A 120 8.27 -2.63 -25.71
N ILE A 121 9.33 -3.43 -25.77
CA ILE A 121 10.53 -3.14 -26.58
C ILE A 121 10.15 -3.06 -28.07
N ASP A 122 9.37 -4.03 -28.56
CA ASP A 122 8.91 -4.07 -29.95
C ASP A 122 8.07 -2.84 -30.34
N SER A 123 7.33 -2.25 -29.38
CA SER A 123 6.50 -1.09 -29.63
C SER A 123 7.29 0.21 -29.76
N LYS A 124 8.51 0.25 -29.24
CA LYS A 124 9.37 1.45 -29.17
C LYS A 124 8.68 2.66 -28.52
N MET A 125 7.69 2.41 -27.66
CA MET A 125 7.02 3.46 -26.91
C MET A 125 7.97 3.98 -25.84
N ASP A 126 8.01 5.30 -25.69
CA ASP A 126 8.71 5.94 -24.59
C ASP A 126 7.88 5.77 -23.31
N MET A 127 8.23 4.75 -22.51
CA MET A 127 7.57 4.44 -21.25
C MET A 127 8.60 4.08 -20.17
N SER A 128 8.36 4.56 -18.96
CA SER A 128 9.12 4.23 -17.76
C SER A 128 8.27 3.45 -16.77
N PHE A 129 8.81 2.33 -16.27
CA PHE A 129 8.11 1.45 -15.36
C PHE A 129 8.74 1.41 -13.96
N TYR A 130 7.89 1.31 -12.94
CA TYR A 130 8.27 1.32 -11.53
C TYR A 130 7.59 0.15 -10.78
N PHE A 131 8.35 -0.52 -9.90
CA PHE A 131 7.88 -1.70 -9.15
C PHE A 131 8.17 -1.55 -7.66
N GLN A 132 7.40 -0.72 -6.95
CA GLN A 132 7.71 -0.37 -5.55
C GLN A 132 7.04 -1.29 -4.54
N SER A 133 5.83 -1.77 -4.85
CA SER A 133 5.18 -2.88 -4.14
C SER A 133 6.10 -4.10 -4.06
N GLY A 134 7.01 -4.21 -5.02
CA GLY A 134 8.15 -5.10 -5.01
C GLY A 134 8.00 -6.26 -5.98
N LEU A 135 9.15 -6.82 -6.36
CA LEU A 135 9.23 -8.05 -7.12
C LEU A 135 9.84 -9.15 -6.26
N ARG A 136 9.46 -10.38 -6.56
CA ARG A 136 10.10 -11.53 -5.97
C ARG A 136 11.44 -11.76 -6.66
N GLY A 137 12.52 -11.26 -6.06
CA GLY A 137 13.83 -11.19 -6.70
C GLY A 137 14.45 -12.55 -7.03
N ASP A 138 14.14 -13.62 -6.29
CA ASP A 138 14.64 -14.96 -6.58
C ASP A 138 13.96 -15.64 -7.78
N LEU A 139 12.86 -15.10 -8.31
CA LEU A 139 12.21 -15.60 -9.54
C LEU A 139 12.84 -15.02 -10.81
N LEU A 140 13.62 -13.95 -10.69
CA LEU A 140 14.29 -13.35 -11.83
C LEU A 140 15.46 -14.21 -12.32
N ASP A 141 15.79 -14.02 -13.59
CA ASP A 141 17.03 -14.44 -14.23
C ASP A 141 17.59 -13.28 -15.05
N GLU A 142 18.82 -13.42 -15.54
CA GLU A 142 19.51 -12.36 -16.29
C GLU A 142 18.68 -11.88 -17.49
N GLU A 143 18.08 -12.80 -18.25
CA GLU A 143 17.21 -12.44 -19.37
C GLU A 143 15.99 -11.60 -18.92
N ALA A 144 15.33 -11.97 -17.82
CA ALA A 144 14.21 -11.20 -17.29
C ALA A 144 14.64 -9.79 -16.87
N ILE A 145 15.83 -9.68 -16.26
CA ILE A 145 16.42 -8.41 -15.82
C ILE A 145 16.77 -7.55 -17.04
N ASP A 146 17.43 -8.12 -18.04
CA ASP A 146 17.82 -7.41 -19.26
C ASP A 146 16.58 -6.88 -20.00
N LEU A 147 15.57 -7.74 -20.19
CA LEU A 147 14.31 -7.36 -20.84
C LEU A 147 13.57 -6.25 -20.09
N MET A 148 13.50 -6.31 -18.77
CA MET A 148 12.79 -5.28 -18.00
C MET A 148 13.53 -3.94 -18.01
N VAL A 149 14.86 -3.95 -18.02
CA VAL A 149 15.69 -2.75 -18.11
C VAL A 149 15.58 -2.13 -19.50
N GLU A 150 15.76 -2.93 -20.56
CA GLU A 150 15.60 -2.48 -21.95
C GLU A 150 14.17 -1.98 -22.21
N GLY A 151 13.18 -2.65 -21.63
CA GLY A 151 11.77 -2.27 -21.69
C GLY A 151 11.38 -1.07 -20.82
N GLY A 152 12.34 -0.36 -20.22
CA GLY A 152 12.11 0.95 -19.61
C GLY A 152 11.91 0.95 -18.09
N THR A 153 12.24 -0.14 -17.37
CA THR A 153 12.22 -0.08 -15.90
C THR A 153 13.22 0.96 -15.39
N LYS A 154 12.82 1.79 -14.41
CA LYS A 154 13.69 2.80 -13.79
C LYS A 154 13.96 2.54 -12.32
N SER A 155 13.02 1.93 -11.62
CA SER A 155 13.18 1.57 -10.21
C SER A 155 12.39 0.32 -9.86
N MET A 156 12.96 -0.50 -8.97
CA MET A 156 12.30 -1.67 -8.42
C MET A 156 12.73 -1.92 -6.98
N ASN A 157 11.83 -2.48 -6.18
CA ASN A 157 12.14 -3.04 -4.88
C ASN A 157 12.17 -4.57 -4.98
N LEU A 158 13.16 -5.21 -4.34
CA LEU A 158 13.18 -6.65 -4.12
C LEU A 158 12.97 -6.93 -2.63
N SER A 159 12.30 -8.04 -2.31
CA SER A 159 11.92 -8.33 -0.92
C SER A 159 12.67 -9.56 -0.39
N LEU A 160 13.55 -9.36 0.59
CA LEU A 160 14.26 -10.40 1.34
C LEU A 160 13.45 -10.88 2.54
N GLU A 161 12.91 -9.95 3.33
CA GLU A 161 12.43 -10.12 4.72
C GLU A 161 13.49 -10.60 5.70
N SER A 162 14.04 -11.81 5.53
CA SER A 162 15.04 -12.38 6.44
C SER A 162 16.04 -13.22 5.67
N ALA A 163 17.32 -13.20 6.08
CA ALA A 163 18.33 -14.10 5.56
C ALA A 163 18.40 -15.44 6.31
N SER A 164 17.55 -15.68 7.33
CA SER A 164 17.49 -16.97 8.02
C SER A 164 16.69 -18.01 7.22
N PRO A 165 17.28 -19.16 6.85
CA PRO A 165 16.53 -20.25 6.23
C PRO A 165 15.40 -20.78 7.12
N ARG A 166 15.59 -20.76 8.45
CA ARG A 166 14.56 -21.16 9.41
C ARG A 166 13.38 -20.21 9.35
N LEU A 167 13.61 -18.90 9.39
CA LEU A 167 12.56 -17.90 9.29
C LEU A 167 11.88 -17.90 7.92
N GLN A 168 12.61 -18.08 6.82
CA GLN A 168 12.03 -18.23 5.47
C GLN A 168 11.04 -19.39 5.39
N LYS A 169 11.34 -20.51 6.05
CA LYS A 169 10.44 -21.67 6.18
C LYS A 169 9.27 -21.38 7.11
N LEU A 170 9.52 -20.77 8.28
CA LEU A 170 8.48 -20.44 9.26
C LEU A 170 7.46 -19.46 8.67
N MET A 171 7.94 -18.41 8.00
CA MET A 171 7.08 -17.39 7.41
C MET A 171 6.30 -17.92 6.20
N GLY A 172 6.74 -18.99 5.54
CA GLY A 172 6.08 -19.55 4.36
C GLY A 172 6.42 -18.82 3.04
N LYS A 173 7.52 -18.06 3.01
CA LYS A 173 8.00 -17.34 1.82
C LYS A 173 8.92 -18.19 0.95
N TYR A 174 9.75 -19.03 1.60
CA TYR A 174 10.68 -19.95 0.93
C TYR A 174 11.54 -19.27 -0.14
N LEU A 175 12.10 -18.10 0.17
CA LEU A 175 12.96 -17.38 -0.76
C LEU A 175 14.26 -18.16 -1.00
N ARG A 176 14.69 -18.27 -2.26
CA ARG A 176 16.03 -18.77 -2.60
C ARG A 176 17.04 -17.64 -2.41
N ILE A 177 17.58 -17.51 -1.20
CA ILE A 177 18.44 -16.40 -0.77
C ILE A 177 19.68 -16.23 -1.68
N GLU A 178 20.35 -17.33 -2.02
CA GLU A 178 21.51 -17.34 -2.94
C GLU A 178 21.16 -16.73 -4.30
N ARG A 179 20.02 -17.15 -4.86
CA ARG A 179 19.55 -16.66 -6.16
C ARG A 179 19.18 -15.18 -6.11
N LEU A 180 18.58 -14.72 -5.01
CA LEU A 180 18.33 -13.29 -4.80
C LEU A 180 19.66 -12.52 -4.84
N ARG A 181 20.71 -13.00 -4.14
CA ARG A 181 22.01 -12.34 -4.13
C ARG A 181 22.62 -12.25 -5.53
N GLU A 182 22.64 -13.37 -6.27
CA GLU A 182 23.14 -13.41 -7.65
C GLU A 182 22.46 -12.35 -8.52
N ASN A 183 21.13 -12.24 -8.42
CA ASN A 183 20.37 -11.27 -9.17
C ASN A 183 20.63 -9.82 -8.73
N LEU A 184 20.78 -9.58 -7.42
CA LEU A 184 21.16 -8.26 -6.89
C LEU A 184 22.55 -7.84 -7.41
N ASP A 185 23.53 -8.74 -7.33
CA ASP A 185 24.91 -8.50 -7.79
C ASP A 185 24.95 -8.28 -9.32
N TYR A 186 24.11 -8.99 -10.08
CA TYR A 186 23.97 -8.78 -11.51
C TYR A 186 23.41 -7.39 -11.83
N ILE A 187 22.34 -6.96 -11.14
CA ILE A 187 21.69 -5.67 -11.36
C ILE A 187 22.64 -4.51 -11.01
N VAL A 188 23.24 -4.52 -9.82
CA VAL A 188 24.09 -3.40 -9.36
C VAL A 188 25.37 -3.24 -10.19
N ARG A 189 25.88 -4.34 -10.76
CA ARG A 189 27.06 -4.33 -11.63
C ARG A 189 26.75 -3.91 -13.06
N THR A 190 25.65 -4.42 -13.62
CA THR A 190 25.34 -4.27 -15.05
C THR A 190 24.49 -3.03 -15.31
N TYR A 191 23.63 -2.66 -14.37
CA TYR A 191 22.64 -1.59 -14.49
C TYR A 191 22.65 -0.66 -13.27
N PRO A 192 23.78 0.00 -12.96
CA PRO A 192 23.91 0.87 -11.79
C PRO A 192 22.94 2.07 -11.79
N GLN A 193 22.39 2.44 -12.96
CA GLN A 193 21.37 3.48 -13.13
C GLN A 193 19.95 3.05 -12.70
N ILE A 194 19.71 1.76 -12.49
CA ILE A 194 18.40 1.26 -12.04
C ILE A 194 18.33 1.38 -10.53
N ILE A 195 17.39 2.20 -10.05
CA ILE A 195 17.25 2.48 -8.64
C ILE A 195 16.66 1.26 -7.92
N ILE A 196 17.54 0.50 -7.26
CA ILE A 196 17.17 -0.73 -6.56
C ILE A 196 16.99 -0.50 -5.06
N GLY A 197 15.84 -0.95 -4.56
CA GLY A 197 15.56 -1.08 -3.14
C GLY A 197 15.60 -2.54 -2.70
N LEU A 198 16.08 -2.79 -1.48
CA LEU A 198 15.97 -4.10 -0.82
C LEU A 198 15.19 -3.96 0.48
N ASN A 199 14.05 -4.67 0.57
CA ASN A 199 13.21 -4.71 1.76
C ASN A 199 13.59 -5.91 2.63
N ALA A 200 13.95 -5.64 3.89
CA ALA A 200 14.13 -6.62 4.95
C ALA A 200 13.22 -6.26 6.14
N MET A 201 12.99 -7.23 7.02
CA MET A 201 12.14 -7.12 8.20
C MET A 201 12.90 -7.54 9.46
N HIS A 202 12.52 -6.95 10.59
CA HIS A 202 13.11 -7.19 11.90
C HIS A 202 12.01 -7.37 12.95
N GLY A 203 12.22 -8.29 13.87
CA GLY A 203 11.37 -8.55 15.02
C GLY A 203 10.27 -9.57 14.76
N PHE A 204 10.52 -10.61 13.95
CA PHE A 204 9.55 -11.70 13.84
C PHE A 204 9.40 -12.42 15.19
N PRO A 205 8.19 -12.90 15.55
CA PRO A 205 8.04 -13.81 16.69
C PRO A 205 8.98 -15.01 16.51
N THR A 206 9.79 -15.28 17.54
CA THR A 206 10.87 -16.30 17.58
C THR A 206 12.17 -15.98 16.84
N GLU A 207 12.34 -14.82 16.21
CA GLU A 207 13.63 -14.42 15.63
C GLU A 207 14.71 -14.35 16.72
N THR A 208 15.90 -14.89 16.43
CA THR A 208 17.07 -14.77 17.32
C THR A 208 17.95 -13.59 16.93
N GLU A 209 18.79 -13.12 17.84
CA GLU A 209 19.75 -12.04 17.57
C GLU A 209 20.70 -12.41 16.43
N GLU A 210 21.14 -13.66 16.35
CA GLU A 210 22.00 -14.16 15.27
C GLU A 210 21.30 -14.12 13.91
N GLU A 211 20.01 -14.42 13.85
CA GLU A 211 19.24 -14.37 12.60
C GLU A 211 18.96 -12.94 12.14
N ALA A 212 18.67 -12.04 13.08
CA ALA A 212 18.53 -10.62 12.81
C ALA A 212 19.86 -10.03 12.30
N GLN A 213 20.99 -10.40 12.93
CA GLN A 213 22.32 -9.99 12.49
C GLN A 213 22.66 -10.56 11.10
N ALA A 214 22.39 -11.84 10.85
CA ALA A 214 22.61 -12.46 9.54
C ALA A 214 21.82 -11.76 8.41
N THR A 215 20.61 -11.27 8.72
CA THR A 215 19.81 -10.50 7.76
C THR A 215 20.46 -9.16 7.42
N VAL A 216 20.95 -8.43 8.42
CA VAL A 216 21.67 -7.17 8.20
C VAL A 216 22.99 -7.40 7.49
N ASP A 217 23.75 -8.43 7.85
CA ASP A 217 25.02 -8.79 7.21
C ASP A 217 24.84 -9.14 5.73
N PHE A 218 23.78 -9.89 5.38
CA PHE A 218 23.43 -10.15 3.99
C PHE A 218 23.26 -8.85 3.19
N VAL A 219 22.49 -7.89 3.72
CA VAL A 219 22.26 -6.61 3.05
C VAL A 219 23.56 -5.83 2.89
N MET A 220 24.41 -5.81 3.93
CA MET A 220 25.68 -5.07 3.91
C MET A 220 26.72 -5.67 2.95
N GLN A 221 26.63 -6.96 2.63
CA GLN A 221 27.52 -7.63 1.69
C GLN A 221 27.22 -7.28 0.23
N VAL A 222 25.97 -6.92 -0.09
CA VAL A 222 25.59 -6.51 -1.45
C VAL A 222 26.11 -5.10 -1.69
N LYS A 223 27.10 -4.95 -2.57
CA LYS A 223 27.66 -3.62 -2.86
C LYS A 223 26.84 -2.86 -3.89
N TRP A 224 26.62 -1.59 -3.51
CA TRP A 224 25.97 -0.48 -4.21
C TRP A 224 24.44 -0.53 -4.34
N LEU A 225 23.71 -1.19 -3.44
CA LEU A 225 22.25 -0.99 -3.35
C LEU A 225 21.95 0.50 -3.16
N HIS A 226 21.00 1.07 -3.90
CA HIS A 226 20.62 2.49 -3.76
C HIS A 226 19.85 2.73 -2.48
N PHE A 227 18.93 1.82 -2.15
CA PHE A 227 18.12 1.89 -0.94
C PHE A 227 18.02 0.52 -0.28
N ALA A 228 18.08 0.49 1.04
CA ALA A 228 17.86 -0.72 1.83
C ALA A 228 17.06 -0.35 3.07
N GLN A 229 16.00 -1.12 3.33
CA GLN A 229 15.05 -0.86 4.40
C GLN A 229 14.98 -2.05 5.36
N LEU A 230 14.96 -1.76 6.66
CA LEU A 230 14.78 -2.74 7.72
C LEU A 230 13.49 -2.40 8.49
N HIS A 231 12.37 -2.91 8.01
CA HIS A 231 11.05 -2.64 8.57
C HIS A 231 10.82 -3.40 9.87
N ASN A 232 10.17 -2.80 10.86
CA ASN A 232 9.67 -3.58 12.00
C ASN A 232 8.46 -4.41 11.57
N VAL A 233 8.41 -5.67 11.97
CA VAL A 233 7.26 -6.54 11.72
C VAL A 233 6.00 -5.94 12.36
N ARG A 234 4.93 -5.84 11.57
CA ARG A 234 3.58 -5.51 12.05
C ARG A 234 2.75 -6.78 12.11
N ILE A 235 1.97 -6.93 13.16
CA ILE A 235 1.12 -8.09 13.38
C ILE A 235 -0.32 -7.67 13.12
N PHE A 236 -0.88 -8.10 12.00
CA PHE A 236 -2.28 -7.81 11.68
C PHE A 236 -3.23 -8.75 12.44
N PRO A 237 -4.38 -8.26 12.94
CA PRO A 237 -5.37 -9.11 13.59
C PRO A 237 -5.89 -10.20 12.64
N ASN A 238 -6.30 -11.33 13.20
CA ASN A 238 -6.81 -12.50 12.48
C ASN A 238 -5.81 -13.13 11.48
N SER A 239 -4.54 -12.70 11.51
CA SER A 239 -3.47 -13.28 10.69
C SER A 239 -2.87 -14.53 11.33
N ARG A 240 -2.15 -15.33 10.54
CA ARG A 240 -1.38 -16.44 11.10
C ARG A 240 -0.24 -15.94 11.98
N LEU A 241 0.34 -14.78 11.66
CA LEU A 241 1.36 -14.15 12.48
C LEU A 241 0.82 -13.76 13.87
N GLU A 242 -0.43 -13.31 13.99
CA GLU A 242 -1.06 -13.06 15.30
C GLU A 242 -1.04 -14.32 16.16
N GLN A 243 -1.46 -15.47 15.61
CA GLN A 243 -1.47 -16.74 16.35
C GLN A 243 -0.08 -17.09 16.87
N VAL A 244 0.94 -17.02 15.99
CA VAL A 244 2.33 -17.29 16.37
C VAL A 244 2.82 -16.28 17.41
N ALA A 245 2.44 -15.01 17.30
CA ALA A 245 2.84 -13.98 18.26
C ALA A 245 2.24 -14.22 19.65
N LEU A 246 0.94 -14.53 19.72
CA LEU A 246 0.24 -14.85 20.97
C LEU A 246 0.85 -16.08 21.66
N GLU A 247 1.17 -17.12 20.89
CA GLU A 247 1.85 -18.33 21.40
C GLU A 247 3.25 -18.04 21.94
N ASN A 248 3.88 -16.94 21.51
CA ASN A 248 5.23 -16.54 21.89
C ASN A 248 5.25 -15.28 22.79
N GLY A 249 4.17 -15.05 23.54
CA GLY A 249 4.14 -14.07 24.63
C GLY A 249 3.92 -12.61 24.21
N VAL A 250 3.51 -12.36 22.95
CA VAL A 250 2.95 -11.06 22.55
C VAL A 250 1.49 -11.00 22.98
N THR A 251 1.05 -9.91 23.59
CA THR A 251 -0.36 -9.76 24.01
C THR A 251 -1.22 -9.11 22.93
N LYS A 252 -2.54 -9.32 22.98
CA LYS A 252 -3.49 -8.60 22.09
C LYS A 252 -3.41 -7.08 22.24
N GLN A 253 -3.14 -6.59 23.44
CA GLN A 253 -3.00 -5.16 23.70
C GLN A 253 -1.76 -4.59 22.97
N GLU A 254 -0.62 -5.28 23.05
CA GLU A 254 0.60 -4.86 22.36
C GLU A 254 0.42 -4.86 20.83
N ILE A 255 -0.32 -5.85 20.31
CA ILE A 255 -0.67 -5.88 18.88
C ILE A 255 -1.47 -4.64 18.52
N GLU A 256 -2.55 -4.36 19.25
CA GLU A 256 -3.45 -3.23 19.02
C GLU A 256 -2.70 -1.88 19.06
N GLU A 257 -1.87 -1.66 20.08
CA GLU A 257 -1.03 -0.46 20.23
C GLU A 257 -0.01 -0.29 19.09
N SER A 258 0.30 -1.36 18.35
CA SER A 258 1.30 -1.35 17.28
C SER A 258 0.75 -1.11 15.87
N LEU A 259 -0.57 -1.23 15.66
CA LEU A 259 -1.17 -1.24 14.32
C LEU A 259 -1.08 0.08 13.58
N THR A 260 -1.11 1.19 14.31
CA THR A 260 -1.08 2.55 13.78
C THR A 260 0.31 3.20 13.95
N LEU A 261 1.33 2.43 14.31
CA LEU A 261 2.70 2.93 14.41
C LEU A 261 3.42 2.85 13.05
N PRO A 262 4.20 3.88 12.67
CA PRO A 262 5.05 3.82 11.48
C PRO A 262 6.06 2.67 11.52
N TYR A 263 6.35 2.00 10.40
CA TYR A 263 7.21 0.79 10.35
C TYR A 263 8.64 0.97 10.89
N HIS A 264 9.16 2.19 11.00
CA HIS A 264 10.49 2.47 11.57
C HIS A 264 10.49 2.55 13.10
N ILE A 265 9.32 2.70 13.74
CA ILE A 265 9.19 2.73 15.21
C ILE A 265 9.11 1.29 15.73
N ILE A 266 10.00 0.95 16.66
CA ILE A 266 10.04 -0.36 17.32
C ILE A 266 8.76 -0.53 18.15
N PRO A 267 7.89 -1.49 17.80
CA PRO A 267 6.68 -1.74 18.57
C PRO A 267 6.95 -2.60 19.82
N PRO A 268 6.02 -2.57 20.80
CA PRO A 268 6.08 -3.45 21.98
C PRO A 268 5.94 -4.95 21.65
N THR A 269 5.56 -5.26 20.41
CA THR A 269 5.43 -6.63 19.90
C THR A 269 6.79 -7.30 19.60
N ILE A 270 7.87 -6.53 19.46
CA ILE A 270 9.22 -7.09 19.27
C ILE A 270 9.78 -7.51 20.64
N LYS A 271 10.06 -8.80 20.80
CA LYS A 271 10.56 -9.40 22.05
C LYS A 271 12.08 -9.62 22.09
N LEU A 272 12.80 -9.25 21.04
CA LEU A 272 14.26 -9.17 21.06
C LEU A 272 14.72 -8.13 22.08
N ASP A 273 15.94 -8.28 22.60
CA ASP A 273 16.53 -7.26 23.47
C ASP A 273 16.50 -5.88 22.78
N HIS A 274 16.00 -4.89 23.52
CA HIS A 274 15.76 -3.56 22.97
C HIS A 274 17.08 -2.87 22.62
N ASP A 275 18.11 -3.06 23.45
CA ASP A 275 19.42 -2.48 23.20
C ASP A 275 20.14 -3.18 22.03
N PHE A 276 19.99 -4.50 21.88
CA PHE A 276 20.41 -5.23 20.69
C PHE A 276 19.75 -4.67 19.43
N SER A 277 18.42 -4.59 19.40
CA SER A 277 17.68 -4.11 18.23
C SER A 277 18.08 -2.67 17.85
N ARG A 278 18.31 -1.82 18.86
CA ARG A 278 18.81 -0.46 18.66
C ARG A 278 20.23 -0.45 18.09
N ARG A 279 21.16 -1.23 18.67
CA ARG A 279 22.55 -1.35 18.19
C ARG A 279 22.62 -1.90 16.76
N LEU A 280 21.82 -2.91 16.45
CA LEU A 280 21.72 -3.51 15.11
C LEU A 280 21.34 -2.45 14.07
N ARG A 281 20.28 -1.68 14.36
CA ARG A 281 19.79 -0.60 13.48
C ARG A 281 20.81 0.53 13.31
N LEU A 282 21.40 1.00 14.41
CA LEU A 282 22.42 2.05 14.36
C LEU A 282 23.64 1.58 13.56
N THR A 283 24.08 0.34 13.76
CA THR A 283 25.19 -0.26 13.00
C THR A 283 24.87 -0.33 11.52
N PHE A 284 23.68 -0.82 11.16
CA PHE A 284 23.22 -0.89 9.77
C PHE A 284 23.19 0.49 9.10
N VAL A 285 22.61 1.49 9.78
CA VAL A 285 22.53 2.86 9.27
C VAL A 285 23.92 3.47 9.11
N HIS A 286 24.79 3.40 10.13
CA HIS A 286 26.11 4.01 10.08
C HIS A 286 27.07 3.32 9.12
N LYS A 287 27.16 1.98 9.17
CA LYS A 287 28.14 1.22 8.38
C LYS A 287 27.77 1.11 6.91
N TYR A 288 26.46 1.11 6.59
CA TYR A 288 25.99 0.88 5.23
C TYR A 288 25.20 2.05 4.65
N ILE A 289 24.09 2.47 5.26
CA ILE A 289 23.23 3.51 4.68
C ILE A 289 23.97 4.85 4.54
N LEU A 290 24.65 5.28 5.59
CA LEU A 290 25.41 6.54 5.66
C LEU A 290 26.88 6.39 5.24
N ASN A 291 27.24 5.24 4.66
CA ASN A 291 28.59 5.02 4.17
C ASN A 291 28.93 6.03 3.04
N PRO A 292 29.93 6.92 3.23
CA PRO A 292 30.19 7.98 2.25
C PRO A 292 30.67 7.46 0.90
N GLU A 293 31.40 6.34 0.87
CA GLU A 293 31.85 5.72 -0.38
C GLU A 293 30.65 5.23 -1.18
N ARG A 294 29.77 4.44 -0.54
CA ARG A 294 28.52 3.97 -1.14
C ARG A 294 27.68 5.13 -1.64
N LEU A 295 27.42 6.12 -0.78
CA LEU A 295 26.56 7.27 -1.11
C LEU A 295 27.09 8.04 -2.32
N ARG A 296 28.40 8.30 -2.40
CA ARG A 296 28.98 9.02 -3.56
C ARG A 296 28.73 8.33 -4.89
N TYR A 297 28.82 7.00 -4.92
CA TYR A 297 28.57 6.25 -6.15
C TYR A 297 27.09 6.17 -6.47
N VAL A 298 26.24 5.78 -5.52
CA VAL A 298 24.81 5.62 -5.82
C VAL A 298 24.17 6.96 -6.14
N LEU A 299 24.65 8.05 -5.53
CA LEU A 299 24.15 9.40 -5.79
C LEU A 299 24.47 9.85 -7.21
N LYS A 300 25.66 9.54 -7.73
CA LYS A 300 25.99 9.83 -9.14
C LYS A 300 24.98 9.20 -10.10
N GLU A 301 24.63 7.95 -9.85
CA GLU A 301 23.66 7.21 -10.67
C GLU A 301 22.22 7.71 -10.46
N GLN A 302 21.85 8.04 -9.21
CA GLN A 302 20.55 8.63 -8.86
C GLN A 302 20.32 9.97 -9.56
N LEU A 303 21.32 10.86 -9.53
CA LEU A 303 21.24 12.18 -10.15
C LEU A 303 21.09 12.11 -11.68
N ALA A 304 21.49 11.01 -12.31
CA ALA A 304 21.33 10.81 -13.74
C ALA A 304 19.90 10.43 -14.15
N VAL A 305 19.07 9.93 -13.21
CA VAL A 305 17.75 9.36 -13.52
C VAL A 305 16.59 9.94 -12.69
N MET A 306 16.88 10.72 -11.64
CA MET A 306 15.89 11.35 -10.77
C MET A 306 16.06 12.86 -10.77
N ASN A 307 14.93 13.57 -10.75
CA ASN A 307 14.94 15.01 -10.46
C ASN A 307 15.11 15.27 -8.94
N GLU A 308 15.32 16.53 -8.57
CA GLU A 308 15.60 16.92 -7.18
C GLU A 308 14.45 16.56 -6.22
N GLU A 309 13.19 16.79 -6.62
CA GLU A 309 12.01 16.51 -5.80
C GLU A 309 11.84 14.99 -5.56
N GLU A 310 11.99 14.18 -6.62
CA GLU A 310 11.92 12.72 -6.56
C GLU A 310 13.02 12.14 -5.65
N LEU A 311 14.24 12.69 -5.74
CA LEU A 311 15.38 12.28 -4.93
C LEU A 311 15.19 12.65 -3.46
N ILE A 312 14.76 13.88 -3.17
CA ILE A 312 14.44 14.33 -1.81
C ILE A 312 13.37 13.42 -1.19
N TYR A 313 12.30 13.12 -1.92
CA TYR A 313 11.26 12.21 -1.44
C TYR A 313 11.84 10.83 -1.06
N LYS A 314 12.66 10.22 -1.94
CA LYS A 314 13.27 8.92 -1.66
C LYS A 314 14.13 8.92 -0.41
N TYR A 315 14.96 9.95 -0.21
CA TYR A 315 15.79 10.04 1.00
C TYR A 315 14.97 10.34 2.25
N ARG A 316 13.86 11.10 2.14
CA ARG A 316 12.90 11.28 3.24
C ARG A 316 12.23 9.99 3.69
N THR A 317 12.14 8.97 2.82
CA THR A 317 11.65 7.64 3.24
C THR A 317 12.55 6.94 4.26
N ILE A 318 13.82 7.33 4.32
CA ILE A 318 14.81 6.79 5.24
C ILE A 318 15.08 7.78 6.38
N PHE A 319 15.15 9.06 6.05
CA PHE A 319 15.52 10.15 6.97
C PHE A 319 14.46 11.28 6.96
N PRO A 320 13.24 11.02 7.47
CA PRO A 320 12.10 11.92 7.29
C PRO A 320 12.28 13.30 7.94
N THR A 321 13.12 13.41 8.97
CA THR A 321 13.36 14.64 9.75
C THR A 321 14.68 15.35 9.43
N HIS A 322 15.49 14.84 8.49
CA HIS A 322 16.85 15.33 8.25
C HIS A 322 17.14 15.72 6.79
N VAL A 323 16.19 15.49 5.88
CA VAL A 323 16.37 15.76 4.45
C VAL A 323 15.22 16.62 3.94
N GLU A 324 15.52 17.89 3.67
CA GLU A 324 14.57 18.83 3.06
C GLU A 324 15.05 19.35 1.71
N THR A 325 16.36 19.33 1.49
CA THR A 325 17.02 19.86 0.30
C THR A 325 17.99 18.84 -0.30
N LEU A 326 18.36 19.02 -1.57
CA LEU A 326 19.43 18.24 -2.18
C LEU A 326 20.75 18.39 -1.39
N ASP A 327 21.04 19.57 -0.86
CA ASP A 327 22.27 19.83 -0.10
C ASP A 327 22.37 19.00 1.18
N ASP A 328 21.24 18.71 1.83
CA ASP A 328 21.22 17.80 2.98
C ASP A 328 21.69 16.39 2.58
N ILE A 329 21.23 15.90 1.41
CA ILE A 329 21.67 14.61 0.84
C ILE A 329 23.17 14.65 0.52
N LEU A 330 23.66 15.76 -0.06
CA LEU A 330 25.08 15.91 -0.40
C LEU A 330 25.97 15.87 0.85
N ARG A 331 25.51 16.47 1.95
CA ARG A 331 26.21 16.44 3.24
C ARG A 331 26.31 15.01 3.78
N LEU A 332 25.26 14.19 3.66
CA LEU A 332 25.31 12.76 4.03
C LEU A 332 26.41 12.03 3.25
N ALA A 333 26.55 12.34 1.95
CA ALA A 333 27.59 11.77 1.09
C ALA A 333 28.99 12.40 1.26
N ARG A 334 29.13 13.42 2.13
CA ARG A 334 30.34 14.26 2.26
C ARG A 334 30.81 14.78 0.90
N LEU A 335 29.87 15.27 0.11
CA LEU A 335 30.09 15.93 -1.19
C LEU A 335 29.78 17.42 -1.06
N LYS A 336 30.48 18.23 -1.86
CA LYS A 336 30.19 19.67 -1.96
C LYS A 336 29.31 19.92 -3.19
N ARG A 337 28.42 20.92 -3.13
CA ARG A 337 27.49 21.23 -4.22
C ARG A 337 28.21 21.50 -5.55
N GLU A 338 29.39 22.11 -5.52
CA GLU A 338 30.19 22.43 -6.70
C GLU A 338 30.76 21.18 -7.39
N SER A 339 30.79 20.04 -6.71
CA SER A 339 31.23 18.77 -7.29
C SER A 339 30.13 18.08 -8.11
N ILE A 340 28.92 18.65 -8.13
CA ILE A 340 27.75 18.06 -8.78
C ILE A 340 27.18 19.03 -9.80
N ASP A 341 27.09 18.56 -11.04
CA ASP A 341 26.46 19.30 -12.14
C ASP A 341 24.96 19.04 -12.16
N VAL A 342 24.22 19.83 -11.39
CA VAL A 342 22.75 19.73 -11.30
C VAL A 342 22.03 20.06 -12.61
N SER A 343 22.71 20.68 -13.58
CA SER A 343 22.12 20.94 -14.90
C SER A 343 21.87 19.65 -15.70
N LYS A 344 22.55 18.56 -15.34
CA LYS A 344 22.39 17.23 -15.94
C LYS A 344 21.27 16.41 -15.33
N MET A 345 20.71 16.84 -14.20
CA MET A 345 19.57 16.16 -13.61
C MET A 345 18.36 16.24 -14.54
N PRO A 346 17.55 15.17 -14.65
CA PRO A 346 16.26 15.25 -15.31
C PRO A 346 15.44 16.42 -14.77
N LYS A 347 14.91 17.26 -15.67
CA LYS A 347 14.05 18.36 -15.27
C LYS A 347 12.67 17.82 -14.90
N ALA A 348 12.05 18.42 -13.89
CA ALA A 348 10.64 18.20 -13.57
C ALA A 348 9.76 18.89 -14.62
N GLU A 349 9.73 18.36 -15.84
CA GLU A 349 8.83 18.86 -16.88
C GLU A 349 7.41 18.39 -16.58
N VAL A 350 6.47 19.33 -16.63
CA VAL A 350 5.04 19.02 -16.51
C VAL A 350 4.60 18.42 -17.84
N PRO A 351 4.28 17.12 -17.91
CA PRO A 351 3.90 16.50 -19.17
C PRO A 351 2.55 17.03 -19.65
N HIS A 352 2.39 17.10 -20.97
CA HIS A 352 1.10 17.38 -21.60
C HIS A 352 0.21 16.14 -21.57
N ILE A 353 -0.47 15.90 -20.44
CA ILE A 353 -1.42 14.79 -20.29
C ILE A 353 -2.84 15.26 -20.61
N HIS A 354 -3.49 14.55 -21.54
CA HIS A 354 -4.90 14.72 -21.87
C HIS A 354 -5.77 13.93 -20.88
N TYR A 355 -5.98 14.50 -19.70
CA TYR A 355 -6.79 13.86 -18.66
C TYR A 355 -8.22 13.57 -19.16
N PRO A 356 -8.69 12.32 -19.03
CA PRO A 356 -10.06 11.96 -19.36
C PRO A 356 -11.04 12.81 -18.56
N LYS A 357 -12.08 13.30 -19.23
CA LYS A 357 -13.15 14.06 -18.58
C LYS A 357 -14.36 13.20 -18.40
N ARG A 358 -14.99 13.33 -17.25
CA ARG A 358 -16.25 12.65 -16.97
C ARG A 358 -17.34 13.19 -17.89
N THR A 359 -18.00 12.30 -18.62
CA THR A 359 -19.09 12.65 -19.56
C THR A 359 -20.47 12.20 -19.07
N GLU A 360 -20.51 11.40 -18.01
CA GLU A 360 -21.72 10.85 -17.42
C GLU A 360 -22.57 11.97 -16.83
N LYS A 361 -23.89 11.89 -17.03
CA LYS A 361 -24.87 12.77 -16.41
C LYS A 361 -25.80 11.93 -15.54
N THR A 362 -26.17 12.43 -14.36
CA THR A 362 -27.15 11.77 -13.50
C THR A 362 -28.49 11.66 -14.22
N ALA A 363 -28.94 10.43 -14.51
CA ALA A 363 -30.30 10.21 -14.98
C ALA A 363 -31.31 10.41 -13.85
N LYS A 364 -32.53 10.82 -14.18
CA LYS A 364 -33.59 11.04 -13.18
C LYS A 364 -33.95 9.71 -12.51
N GLY A 365 -33.80 9.63 -11.19
CA GLY A 365 -34.10 8.42 -10.41
C GLY A 365 -32.97 7.38 -10.38
N ALA A 366 -31.78 7.71 -10.88
CA ALA A 366 -30.60 6.88 -10.73
C ALA A 366 -30.19 6.75 -9.26
N CYS A 367 -29.79 5.55 -8.84
CA CYS A 367 -29.25 5.31 -7.49
C CYS A 367 -27.90 6.01 -7.33
N ARG A 368 -27.79 6.91 -6.34
CA ARG A 368 -26.64 7.75 -6.10
C ARG A 368 -25.67 7.08 -5.13
N ILE A 369 -24.50 6.69 -5.62
CA ILE A 369 -23.52 5.93 -4.84
C ILE A 369 -22.29 6.80 -4.60
N LEU A 370 -21.99 7.14 -3.35
CA LEU A 370 -20.78 7.87 -3.02
C LEU A 370 -19.73 6.93 -2.45
N PHE A 371 -18.60 6.82 -3.14
CA PHE A 371 -17.42 6.17 -2.63
C PHE A 371 -16.58 7.16 -1.83
N VAL A 372 -16.29 6.85 -0.57
CA VAL A 372 -15.37 7.64 0.26
C VAL A 372 -14.13 6.81 0.56
N ASP A 373 -13.00 7.25 0.02
CA ASP A 373 -11.69 6.71 0.37
C ASP A 373 -11.13 7.48 1.57
N ALA A 374 -11.22 6.85 2.74
CA ALA A 374 -10.73 7.38 4.02
C ALA A 374 -9.33 6.86 4.37
N SER A 375 -8.50 6.51 3.37
CA SER A 375 -7.15 6.01 3.58
C SER A 375 -6.05 7.08 3.49
N TYR A 376 -6.39 8.33 3.81
CA TYR A 376 -5.42 9.42 3.84
C TYR A 376 -5.93 10.54 4.75
N PHE A 377 -5.13 10.96 5.72
CA PHE A 377 -5.56 11.95 6.70
C PHE A 377 -5.78 13.33 6.08
N PHE A 378 -6.68 14.11 6.68
CA PHE A 378 -6.77 15.56 6.44
C PHE A 378 -5.47 16.26 6.83
N SER A 379 -5.17 17.41 6.21
CA SER A 379 -3.97 18.20 6.50
C SER A 379 -3.71 18.42 7.98
N ALA A 380 -4.75 18.74 8.75
CA ALA A 380 -4.63 19.05 10.18
C ALA A 380 -4.34 17.81 11.05
N ASP A 381 -4.65 16.62 10.56
CA ASP A 381 -4.50 15.35 11.27
C ASP A 381 -3.20 14.63 10.88
N ARG A 382 -2.50 15.11 9.83
CA ARG A 382 -1.22 14.54 9.38
C ARG A 382 -0.11 14.80 10.39
N MET A 383 0.68 13.77 10.67
CA MET A 383 1.97 13.90 11.35
C MET A 383 3.09 14.18 10.31
N ASN A 384 4.36 14.16 10.70
CA ASN A 384 5.53 14.28 9.80
C ASN A 384 5.70 13.04 8.87
N GLU A 385 4.60 12.44 8.43
CA GLU A 385 4.59 11.30 7.53
C GLU A 385 5.00 11.70 6.12
N ILE A 386 5.59 10.75 5.41
CA ILE A 386 5.96 10.91 4.01
C ILE A 386 4.69 10.98 3.18
N GLN A 387 4.54 12.05 2.41
CA GLN A 387 3.37 12.31 1.59
C GLN A 387 3.47 11.57 0.26
N ALA A 388 2.96 10.35 0.20
CA ALA A 388 2.66 9.64 -1.05
C ALA A 388 1.15 9.62 -1.25
N VAL A 389 0.69 9.88 -2.46
CA VAL A 389 -0.74 9.85 -2.77
C VAL A 389 -0.97 9.01 -4.02
N GLU A 390 -1.80 7.98 -3.87
CA GLU A 390 -2.34 7.22 -4.98
C GLU A 390 -3.83 7.53 -5.24
N PRO A 391 -4.30 7.43 -6.50
CA PRO A 391 -5.72 7.37 -6.81
C PRO A 391 -6.42 6.20 -6.08
N PRO A 392 -7.72 6.33 -5.75
CA PRO A 392 -8.52 5.30 -5.11
C PRO A 392 -8.85 4.13 -6.06
N LEU A 393 -7.84 3.38 -6.51
CA LEU A 393 -7.97 2.38 -7.58
C LEU A 393 -9.01 1.30 -7.29
N GLY A 394 -9.15 0.87 -6.04
CA GLY A 394 -10.19 -0.09 -5.64
C GLY A 394 -11.60 0.46 -5.86
N CYS A 395 -11.86 1.71 -5.47
CA CYS A 395 -13.13 2.40 -5.72
C CYS A 395 -13.37 2.59 -7.21
N MET A 396 -12.33 3.00 -7.96
CA MET A 396 -12.41 3.15 -9.41
C MET A 396 -12.73 1.83 -10.09
N ALA A 397 -12.13 0.71 -9.67
CA ALA A 397 -12.40 -0.62 -10.21
C ALA A 397 -13.86 -1.04 -9.99
N ILE A 398 -14.36 -0.88 -8.76
CA ILE A 398 -15.74 -1.23 -8.42
C ILE A 398 -16.72 -0.33 -9.19
N LEU A 399 -16.52 0.98 -9.20
CA LEU A 399 -17.43 1.89 -9.90
C LEU A 399 -17.39 1.69 -11.42
N SER A 400 -16.23 1.40 -12.01
CA SER A 400 -16.13 1.04 -13.44
C SER A 400 -16.92 -0.24 -13.76
N TYR A 401 -16.85 -1.23 -12.88
CA TYR A 401 -17.65 -2.46 -12.97
C TYR A 401 -19.15 -2.17 -12.87
N LEU A 402 -19.57 -1.40 -11.86
CA LEU A 402 -20.97 -1.05 -11.66
C LEU A 402 -21.53 -0.23 -12.85
N ASN A 403 -20.76 0.73 -13.37
CA ASN A 403 -21.15 1.53 -14.55
C ASN A 403 -21.32 0.64 -15.79
N GLN A 404 -20.44 -0.36 -15.99
CA GLN A 404 -20.59 -1.32 -17.08
C GLN A 404 -21.87 -2.17 -16.94
N GLN A 405 -22.24 -2.57 -15.71
CA GLN A 405 -23.40 -3.43 -15.47
C GLN A 405 -24.73 -2.66 -15.51
N TYR A 406 -24.78 -1.46 -14.94
CA TYR A 406 -26.02 -0.75 -14.65
C TYR A 406 -26.21 0.54 -15.42
N GLY A 407 -25.16 1.06 -16.08
CA GLY A 407 -25.23 2.24 -16.92
C GLY A 407 -25.86 3.44 -16.20
N ASP A 408 -26.89 4.02 -16.81
CA ASP A 408 -27.59 5.20 -16.32
C ASP A 408 -28.53 4.95 -15.13
N ARG A 409 -28.74 3.69 -14.71
CA ARG A 409 -29.50 3.34 -13.51
C ARG A 409 -28.78 3.76 -12.22
N ILE A 410 -27.48 4.01 -12.28
CA ILE A 410 -26.68 4.49 -11.15
C ILE A 410 -25.95 5.79 -11.49
N TYR A 411 -25.58 6.52 -10.46
CA TYR A 411 -24.67 7.65 -10.56
C TYR A 411 -23.67 7.60 -9.41
N GLY A 412 -22.42 7.24 -9.71
CA GLY A 412 -21.37 7.11 -8.70
C GLY A 412 -20.42 8.30 -8.65
N GLU A 413 -19.93 8.68 -7.48
CA GLU A 413 -18.77 9.58 -7.34
C GLU A 413 -17.75 9.01 -6.37
N ILE A 414 -16.50 9.44 -6.48
CA ILE A 414 -15.42 9.04 -5.59
C ILE A 414 -14.80 10.28 -4.98
N VAL A 415 -14.68 10.30 -3.65
CA VAL A 415 -14.00 11.34 -2.90
C VAL A 415 -12.92 10.71 -2.03
N LYS A 416 -11.69 11.21 -2.14
CA LYS A 416 -10.57 10.81 -1.26
C LYS A 416 -10.26 11.91 -0.24
N THR A 417 -10.17 11.53 1.02
CA THR A 417 -9.78 12.46 2.10
C THR A 417 -8.33 12.93 1.93
N GLY A 418 -8.05 14.18 2.30
CA GLY A 418 -6.76 14.86 2.15
C GLY A 418 -6.29 15.12 0.71
N VAL A 419 -7.14 14.86 -0.28
CA VAL A 419 -6.88 15.14 -1.71
C VAL A 419 -8.06 15.84 -2.36
N ASP A 420 -9.24 15.21 -2.32
CA ASP A 420 -10.46 15.78 -2.90
C ASP A 420 -11.21 16.68 -1.92
N VAL A 421 -11.16 16.33 -0.63
CA VAL A 421 -11.64 17.10 0.52
C VAL A 421 -10.61 17.01 1.64
N ASP A 422 -10.28 18.12 2.28
CA ASP A 422 -9.17 18.22 3.23
C ASP A 422 -9.63 18.53 4.67
N THR A 423 -10.94 18.64 4.90
CA THR A 423 -11.50 18.75 6.25
C THR A 423 -12.80 17.97 6.39
N MET A 424 -13.18 17.67 7.63
CA MET A 424 -14.49 17.11 7.93
C MET A 424 -15.63 18.08 7.56
N GLY A 425 -15.37 19.39 7.50
CA GLY A 425 -16.34 20.38 7.00
C GLY A 425 -16.62 20.20 5.51
N GLU A 426 -15.55 20.17 4.71
CA GLU A 426 -15.63 19.96 3.26
C GLU A 426 -16.26 18.62 2.90
N LEU A 427 -15.93 17.54 3.63
CA LEU A 427 -16.57 16.24 3.42
C LEU A 427 -18.09 16.33 3.68
N ARG A 428 -18.53 17.03 4.74
CA ARG A 428 -19.95 17.21 5.04
C ARG A 428 -20.66 17.97 3.90
N GLU A 429 -20.09 19.09 3.46
CA GLU A 429 -20.63 19.88 2.36
C GLU A 429 -20.75 19.05 1.08
N TYR A 430 -19.70 18.30 0.73
CA TYR A 430 -19.69 17.42 -0.44
C TYR A 430 -20.79 16.37 -0.37
N VAL A 431 -20.92 15.65 0.75
CA VAL A 431 -21.91 14.57 0.88
C VAL A 431 -23.34 15.16 0.92
N GLN A 432 -23.51 16.34 1.51
CA GLN A 432 -24.80 17.06 1.51
C GLN A 432 -25.20 17.54 0.12
N GLU A 433 -24.26 18.02 -0.70
CA GLU A 433 -24.54 18.35 -2.10
C GLU A 433 -24.85 17.07 -2.91
N PHE A 434 -24.09 16.00 -2.65
CA PHE A 434 -24.24 14.75 -3.36
C PHE A 434 -25.53 13.99 -2.99
N GLN A 435 -26.08 14.06 -1.78
CA GLN A 435 -27.30 13.32 -1.39
C GLN A 435 -27.25 11.81 -1.79
N PRO A 436 -26.38 10.99 -1.15
CA PRO A 436 -26.20 9.59 -1.51
C PRO A 436 -27.39 8.72 -1.09
N ASP A 437 -27.74 7.74 -1.92
CA ASP A 437 -28.62 6.61 -1.58
C ASP A 437 -27.83 5.45 -0.95
N LEU A 438 -26.52 5.39 -1.22
CA LEU A 438 -25.59 4.39 -0.71
C LEU A 438 -24.20 5.00 -0.50
N LEU A 439 -23.61 4.74 0.66
CA LEU A 439 -22.24 5.11 0.99
C LEU A 439 -21.35 3.85 0.93
N MET A 440 -20.30 3.88 0.11
CA MET A 440 -19.28 2.82 0.05
C MET A 440 -17.93 3.36 0.50
N LEU A 441 -17.41 2.91 1.64
CA LEU A 441 -16.19 3.44 2.20
C LEU A 441 -15.06 2.42 2.16
N ARG A 442 -13.83 2.88 1.94
CA ARG A 442 -12.63 2.05 2.07
C ARG A 442 -11.58 2.67 2.97
N THR A 443 -10.77 1.82 3.62
CA THR A 443 -9.65 2.25 4.46
C THR A 443 -8.54 1.19 4.54
N LEU A 444 -7.36 1.60 5.02
CA LEU A 444 -6.26 0.71 5.42
C LEU A 444 -6.18 0.66 6.96
N THR A 445 -5.58 -0.40 7.51
CA THR A 445 -5.52 -0.59 8.97
C THR A 445 -4.84 0.57 9.70
N TYR A 446 -3.86 1.22 9.06
CA TYR A 446 -3.21 2.42 9.58
C TYR A 446 -4.20 3.58 9.86
N TYR A 447 -5.24 3.72 9.03
CA TYR A 447 -6.23 4.80 9.10
C TYR A 447 -7.52 4.39 9.82
N LYS A 448 -7.54 3.25 10.54
CA LYS A 448 -8.79 2.69 11.11
C LYS A 448 -9.50 3.64 12.06
N ASP A 449 -8.77 4.40 12.87
CA ASP A 449 -9.37 5.33 13.84
C ASP A 449 -10.01 6.54 13.14
N PHE A 450 -9.33 7.08 12.13
CA PHE A 450 -9.85 8.16 11.30
C PHE A 450 -11.07 7.71 10.48
N PHE A 451 -11.04 6.49 9.96
CA PHE A 451 -12.17 5.86 9.29
C PHE A 451 -13.41 5.78 10.20
N VAL A 452 -13.25 5.39 11.46
CA VAL A 452 -14.35 5.39 12.45
C VAL A 452 -14.89 6.81 12.66
N ALA A 453 -14.02 7.82 12.71
CA ALA A 453 -14.45 9.23 12.83
C ALA A 453 -15.28 9.69 11.61
N VAL A 454 -14.83 9.32 10.39
CA VAL A 454 -15.56 9.60 9.14
C VAL A 454 -16.93 8.90 9.12
N ILE A 455 -17.00 7.60 9.43
CA ILE A 455 -18.29 6.87 9.52
C ILE A 455 -19.24 7.53 10.51
N THR A 456 -18.72 7.85 11.71
CA THR A 456 -19.51 8.46 12.78
C THR A 456 -20.12 9.78 12.31
N GLU A 457 -19.37 10.60 11.57
CA GLU A 457 -19.88 11.86 11.06
C GLU A 457 -20.90 11.67 9.92
N LEU A 458 -20.62 10.77 8.97
CA LEU A 458 -21.54 10.49 7.87
C LEU A 458 -22.88 9.91 8.38
N LYS A 459 -22.86 9.04 9.41
CA LYS A 459 -24.08 8.47 9.99
C LYS A 459 -24.91 9.50 10.77
N LYS A 460 -24.30 10.56 11.32
CA LYS A 460 -25.05 11.69 11.91
C LYS A 460 -25.83 12.46 10.84
N LEU A 461 -25.20 12.71 9.69
CA LEU A 461 -25.83 13.43 8.59
C LEU A 461 -26.90 12.60 7.87
N PHE A 462 -26.61 11.32 7.66
CA PHE A 462 -27.43 10.40 6.87
C PHE A 462 -27.74 9.12 7.66
N PRO A 463 -28.58 9.20 8.71
CA PRO A 463 -28.83 8.07 9.62
C PRO A 463 -29.54 6.87 8.94
N HIS A 464 -30.21 7.11 7.82
CA HIS A 464 -30.95 6.10 7.06
C HIS A 464 -30.19 5.58 5.83
N VAL A 465 -29.10 6.23 5.44
CA VAL A 465 -28.32 5.78 4.28
C VAL A 465 -27.46 4.60 4.70
N PRO A 466 -27.50 3.48 3.96
CA PRO A 466 -26.66 2.33 4.22
C PRO A 466 -25.18 2.67 3.98
N ILE A 467 -24.32 2.16 4.87
CA ILE A 467 -22.87 2.28 4.83
C ILE A 467 -22.27 0.90 4.60
N VAL A 468 -21.61 0.72 3.46
CA VAL A 468 -20.86 -0.47 3.11
C VAL A 468 -19.37 -0.17 3.26
N ALA A 469 -18.67 -0.89 4.12
CA ALA A 469 -17.22 -0.79 4.30
C ALA A 469 -16.48 -1.84 3.46
N GLY A 470 -15.32 -1.50 2.90
CA GLY A 470 -14.47 -2.42 2.15
C GLY A 470 -12.99 -2.07 2.18
N GLY A 471 -12.18 -2.85 1.47
CA GLY A 471 -10.73 -2.70 1.42
C GLY A 471 -9.98 -3.53 2.49
N PRO A 472 -8.67 -3.27 2.67
CA PRO A 472 -7.82 -4.09 3.52
C PRO A 472 -8.30 -4.24 4.96
N HIS A 473 -8.61 -3.13 5.64
CA HIS A 473 -9.00 -3.19 7.05
C HIS A 473 -10.33 -3.92 7.27
N PRO A 474 -11.44 -3.60 6.56
CA PRO A 474 -12.68 -4.35 6.71
C PRO A 474 -12.58 -5.83 6.34
N THR A 475 -11.64 -6.22 5.47
CA THR A 475 -11.41 -7.63 5.14
C THR A 475 -10.67 -8.39 6.25
N ILE A 476 -9.66 -7.77 6.85
CA ILE A 476 -8.82 -8.39 7.88
C ILE A 476 -9.52 -8.37 9.24
N ASP A 477 -10.19 -7.26 9.56
CA ASP A 477 -10.87 -7.04 10.84
C ASP A 477 -12.25 -6.39 10.66
N PRO A 478 -13.23 -7.15 10.13
CA PRO A 478 -14.60 -6.66 10.00
C PRO A 478 -15.28 -6.41 11.35
N GLU A 479 -14.82 -7.06 12.41
CA GLU A 479 -15.37 -6.90 13.76
C GLU A 479 -15.06 -5.51 14.31
N ASP A 480 -13.81 -5.04 14.17
CA ASP A 480 -13.43 -3.66 14.48
C ASP A 480 -14.32 -2.65 13.72
N CYS A 481 -14.55 -2.89 12.41
CA CYS A 481 -15.35 -2.00 11.57
C CYS A 481 -16.85 -1.96 11.94
N LEU A 482 -17.45 -3.11 12.24
CA LEU A 482 -18.89 -3.21 12.54
C LEU A 482 -19.20 -2.72 13.96
N CYS A 483 -18.31 -2.98 14.91
CA CYS A 483 -18.55 -2.68 16.32
C CYS A 483 -18.11 -1.27 16.73
N ARG A 484 -17.07 -0.70 16.09
CA ARG A 484 -16.59 0.65 16.42
C ARG A 484 -17.31 1.71 15.59
N GLY A 485 -17.91 2.68 16.26
CA GLY A 485 -18.64 3.78 15.65
C GLY A 485 -20.10 3.46 15.29
N GLY A 486 -20.52 2.19 15.29
CA GLY A 486 -21.92 1.77 15.19
C GLY A 486 -22.66 2.21 13.92
N GLY A 487 -21.93 2.52 12.84
CA GLY A 487 -22.49 3.11 11.62
C GLY A 487 -22.42 2.23 10.37
N VAL A 488 -21.58 1.18 10.36
CA VAL A 488 -21.41 0.29 9.21
C VAL A 488 -22.49 -0.78 9.19
N ASP A 489 -23.19 -0.89 8.06
CA ASP A 489 -24.25 -1.87 7.86
C ASP A 489 -23.69 -3.22 7.35
N VAL A 490 -22.70 -3.17 6.44
CA VAL A 490 -22.04 -4.35 5.86
C VAL A 490 -20.55 -4.10 5.64
N CYS A 491 -19.70 -5.06 5.97
CA CYS A 491 -18.31 -5.13 5.51
C CYS A 491 -18.20 -6.10 4.33
N VAL A 492 -17.68 -5.62 3.19
CA VAL A 492 -17.29 -6.45 2.03
C VAL A 492 -15.89 -7.00 2.27
N ILE A 493 -15.75 -8.32 2.10
CA ILE A 493 -14.54 -9.08 2.40
C ILE A 493 -13.89 -9.54 1.10
N GLY A 494 -12.66 -9.09 0.84
CA GLY A 494 -11.90 -9.46 -0.37
C GLY A 494 -12.26 -8.59 -1.58
N GLU A 495 -12.54 -9.22 -2.73
CA GLU A 495 -12.86 -8.51 -3.97
C GLU A 495 -14.29 -7.95 -3.94
N GLY A 496 -14.45 -6.67 -4.29
CA GLY A 496 -15.70 -5.95 -4.10
C GLY A 496 -16.62 -5.94 -5.32
N GLU A 497 -16.13 -6.16 -6.54
CA GLU A 497 -16.90 -5.91 -7.76
C GLU A 497 -18.21 -6.69 -7.79
N MET A 498 -18.16 -8.02 -7.60
CA MET A 498 -19.36 -8.86 -7.63
C MET A 498 -20.28 -8.61 -6.42
N VAL A 499 -19.70 -8.47 -5.22
CA VAL A 499 -20.46 -8.27 -3.97
C VAL A 499 -21.19 -6.92 -4.00
N CYS A 500 -20.50 -5.85 -4.37
CA CYS A 500 -21.11 -4.53 -4.57
C CYS A 500 -22.16 -4.56 -5.69
N GLY A 501 -21.93 -5.33 -6.75
CA GLY A 501 -22.91 -5.56 -7.81
C GLY A 501 -24.20 -6.20 -7.28
N GLU A 502 -24.11 -7.28 -6.51
CA GLU A 502 -25.25 -7.95 -5.89
C GLU A 502 -26.04 -7.01 -4.95
N LEU A 503 -25.35 -6.21 -4.14
CA LEU A 503 -25.96 -5.21 -3.26
C LEU A 503 -26.71 -4.13 -4.05
N VAL A 504 -26.07 -3.57 -5.09
CA VAL A 504 -26.65 -2.51 -5.92
C VAL A 504 -27.82 -3.02 -6.74
N GLU A 505 -27.71 -4.20 -7.36
CA GLU A 505 -28.81 -4.79 -8.12
C GLU A 505 -30.04 -5.03 -7.22
N TYR A 506 -29.84 -5.52 -6.00
CA TYR A 506 -30.94 -5.67 -5.04
C TYR A 506 -31.62 -4.33 -4.74
N MET A 507 -30.85 -3.27 -4.48
CA MET A 507 -31.40 -1.93 -4.23
C MET A 507 -32.15 -1.38 -5.44
N LEU A 508 -31.63 -1.57 -6.65
CA LEU A 508 -32.29 -1.13 -7.88
C LEU A 508 -33.60 -1.88 -8.14
N GLN A 509 -33.69 -3.16 -7.75
CA GLN A 509 -34.91 -3.97 -7.92
C GLN A 509 -35.96 -3.71 -6.83
N ASN A 510 -35.53 -3.47 -5.59
CA ASN A 510 -36.43 -3.46 -4.42
C ASN A 510 -36.61 -2.06 -3.79
N GLY A 511 -35.80 -1.07 -4.19
CA GLY A 511 -35.84 0.29 -3.64
C GLY A 511 -35.38 0.41 -2.19
N GLN A 512 -34.73 -0.62 -1.64
CA GLN A 512 -34.27 -0.67 -0.26
C GLN A 512 -32.98 -1.49 -0.13
N PHE A 513 -32.22 -1.25 0.94
CA PHE A 513 -31.04 -2.05 1.27
C PHE A 513 -31.44 -3.47 1.71
N PRO A 514 -30.64 -4.52 1.40
CA PRO A 514 -30.95 -5.89 1.82
C PRO A 514 -31.10 -6.03 3.34
N ASN A 515 -32.13 -6.75 3.78
CA ASN A 515 -32.31 -7.09 5.18
C ASN A 515 -31.42 -8.26 5.63
N THR A 516 -31.36 -8.53 6.93
CA THR A 516 -30.58 -9.63 7.55
C THR A 516 -30.76 -10.97 6.85
N GLU A 517 -32.00 -11.36 6.51
CA GLU A 517 -32.27 -12.65 5.88
C GLU A 517 -31.73 -12.72 4.44
N THR A 518 -31.86 -11.62 3.70
CA THR A 518 -31.29 -11.53 2.35
C THR A 518 -29.76 -11.55 2.41
N LEU A 519 -29.16 -10.81 3.36
CA LEU A 519 -27.71 -10.76 3.55
C LEU A 519 -27.14 -12.14 3.91
N LYS A 520 -27.85 -12.96 4.70
CA LYS A 520 -27.44 -14.35 5.00
C LYS A 520 -27.24 -15.20 3.74
N GLY A 521 -27.94 -14.89 2.65
CA GLY A 521 -27.82 -15.58 1.36
C GLY A 521 -26.68 -15.08 0.45
N MET A 522 -26.12 -13.89 0.71
CA MET A 522 -25.02 -13.31 -0.06
C MET A 522 -23.68 -13.82 0.42
N LYS A 523 -22.67 -13.96 -0.45
CA LYS A 523 -21.29 -14.37 -0.05
C LYS A 523 -20.35 -13.18 0.00
N GLY A 524 -19.27 -13.32 0.77
CA GLY A 524 -18.18 -12.32 0.81
C GLY A 524 -18.50 -11.10 1.67
N ILE A 525 -19.40 -11.23 2.64
CA ILE A 525 -19.78 -10.13 3.53
C ILE A 525 -19.74 -10.52 5.01
N ALA A 526 -19.59 -9.51 5.85
CA ALA A 526 -19.78 -9.58 7.29
C ALA A 526 -20.73 -8.48 7.76
N PHE A 527 -21.66 -8.80 8.67
CA PHE A 527 -22.65 -7.85 9.19
C PHE A 527 -23.17 -8.27 10.57
N LEU A 528 -23.89 -7.38 11.25
CA LEU A 528 -24.50 -7.64 12.55
C LEU A 528 -25.88 -8.32 12.40
N ASP A 529 -26.08 -9.46 13.04
CA ASP A 529 -27.38 -10.14 13.16
C ASP A 529 -28.22 -9.40 14.19
N CYS A 530 -29.17 -8.59 13.73
CA CYS A 530 -30.13 -7.92 14.59
C CYS A 530 -31.54 -8.47 14.37
N ASP A 531 -32.15 -8.99 15.42
CA ASP A 531 -33.54 -9.46 15.43
C ASP A 531 -34.51 -8.29 15.36
N GLY A 532 -35.35 -8.25 14.32
CA GLY A 532 -36.75 -7.74 14.32
C GLY A 532 -37.06 -6.27 14.69
N ASN A 533 -36.15 -5.52 15.30
CA ASN A 533 -36.21 -4.10 15.59
C ASN A 533 -34.78 -3.60 15.76
N GLY A 534 -34.16 -3.24 14.64
CA GLY A 534 -32.73 -2.94 14.55
C GLY A 534 -32.22 -2.00 15.64
N ARG A 535 -31.21 -2.48 16.37
CA ARG A 535 -29.98 -1.81 16.81
C ARG A 535 -29.31 -2.65 17.89
N ALA A 536 -28.11 -3.15 17.62
CA ALA A 536 -27.22 -3.58 18.69
C ALA A 536 -26.93 -2.34 19.58
N LYS A 537 -27.00 -2.51 20.91
CA LYS A 537 -26.54 -1.47 21.84
C LYS A 537 -25.05 -1.27 21.60
N THR A 538 -24.69 -0.06 21.17
CA THR A 538 -23.32 0.42 21.14
C THR A 538 -22.74 0.28 22.55
N GLY A 539 -21.75 -0.58 22.74
CA GLY A 539 -20.89 -0.49 23.91
C GLY A 539 -20.28 0.91 23.95
N GLU A 540 -20.19 1.52 25.13
CA GLU A 540 -19.53 2.80 25.32
C GLU A 540 -18.18 2.77 24.60
N GLY A 541 -18.06 3.58 23.54
CA GLY A 541 -16.87 3.63 22.72
C GLY A 541 -15.69 3.90 23.62
N LYS A 542 -14.69 3.01 23.61
CA LYS A 542 -13.37 3.37 24.12
C LYS A 542 -12.98 4.67 23.43
N SER A 543 -12.83 5.73 24.21
CA SER A 543 -12.31 6.99 23.69
C SER A 543 -10.95 6.67 23.05
N SER A 544 -10.83 6.86 21.74
CA SER A 544 -9.52 6.83 21.11
C SER A 544 -8.76 8.06 21.62
N SER A 545 -7.95 7.89 22.65
CA SER A 545 -6.88 8.83 22.90
C SER A 545 -5.93 8.69 21.72
N TYR A 546 -5.91 9.68 20.83
CA TYR A 546 -4.80 9.87 19.91
C TYR A 546 -3.52 9.91 20.75
N SER A 547 -2.83 8.78 20.89
CA SER A 547 -1.53 8.76 21.56
C SER A 547 -0.55 9.39 20.59
N ARG A 548 -0.34 10.70 20.78
CA ARG A 548 0.75 11.45 20.16
C ARG A 548 2.05 10.80 20.63
N TYR A 549 2.55 9.81 19.89
CA TYR A 549 3.90 9.33 20.11
C TYR A 549 4.86 10.38 19.54
N PRO A 550 5.83 10.87 20.32
CA PRO A 550 6.86 11.76 19.79
C PRO A 550 7.67 10.96 18.77
N LEU A 551 7.66 11.43 17.51
CA LEU A 551 8.70 11.08 16.56
C LEU A 551 10.02 11.57 17.15
N TRP A 552 11.03 10.69 17.15
CA TRP A 552 12.40 11.01 17.56
C TRP A 552 12.82 12.37 16.99
N THR A 553 13.01 13.34 17.89
CA THR A 553 13.51 14.66 17.54
C THR A 553 15.03 14.61 17.38
N SER A 554 15.61 15.60 16.70
CA SER A 554 17.05 15.75 16.42
C SER A 554 17.97 15.65 17.65
N SER A 555 17.42 15.69 18.86
CA SER A 555 18.14 15.52 20.14
C SER A 555 18.64 14.09 20.40
N ASP A 556 18.13 13.08 19.69
CA ASP A 556 18.48 11.67 19.96
C ASP A 556 19.60 11.11 19.07
N PHE A 557 20.06 11.90 18.09
CA PHE A 557 21.22 11.62 17.25
C PHE A 557 22.33 12.63 17.53
N ASP A 558 23.04 12.42 18.64
CA ASP A 558 24.28 13.14 18.91
C ASP A 558 25.40 12.56 18.02
N VAL A 559 25.56 13.16 16.83
CA VAL A 559 26.56 12.76 15.82
C VAL A 559 27.99 12.79 16.39
N GLU A 560 28.24 13.52 17.49
CA GLU A 560 29.55 13.53 18.15
C GLU A 560 29.81 12.30 19.04
N LYS A 561 28.78 11.59 19.52
CA LYS A 561 28.94 10.37 20.34
C LYS A 561 29.13 9.08 19.52
N ALA A 562 28.99 9.15 18.19
CA ALA A 562 29.21 8.02 17.28
C ALA A 562 30.66 7.88 16.77
N LYS A 563 31.65 8.34 17.55
CA LYS A 563 33.06 7.95 17.32
C LYS A 563 33.30 6.59 17.98
N LEU A 564 33.02 5.51 17.25
CA LEU A 564 33.56 4.19 17.57
C LEU A 564 35.09 4.28 17.43
N THR A 565 35.79 4.15 18.56
CA THR A 565 37.24 3.99 18.60
C THR A 565 37.62 2.65 17.96
N GLU A 566 38.58 2.67 17.03
CA GLU A 566 39.05 1.53 16.20
C GLU A 566 39.71 0.37 16.97
N GLU A 567 39.54 0.25 18.28
CA GLU A 567 40.18 -0.80 19.09
C GLU A 567 39.15 -1.68 19.81
N SER A 568 38.55 -2.63 19.07
CA SER A 568 38.20 -3.96 19.58
C SER A 568 37.66 -4.81 18.43
N VAL A 569 38.45 -5.84 18.09
CA VAL A 569 38.25 -6.87 17.06
C VAL A 569 36.94 -7.62 17.24
#